data_AF-A0A935VAD2-F1
#
_entry.id   AF-A0A935VAD2-F1
#
_cell.length_a   1.000
_cell.length_b   1.000
_cell.length_c   1.000
_cell.angle_alpha   90.00
_cell.angle_beta   90.00
_cell.angle_gamma   90.00
#
_symmetry.space_group_name_H-M   'P 1'
#
loop_
_entity.id
_entity.type
_entity.pdbx_description
1 polymer ?
#
loop_
_entity_poly.entity_id
_entity_poly.type
_entity_poly.pdbx_seq_one_letter_code
_entity_poly.pdbx_strand_id
1 'polypeptide(L)'
;MMRGHGRFQGGILALTLAALLGGCGGDSAPTTPAGANVTVEAARRATATIGPEGGSVSATSGAGTAFRLDVPAGALPAPIEIAMTPISAIDGPPLRRSGLSTPGPGQPRC
;
A
#
# COMPACT_ATOMS: atom_id res chain seq x y z
N MET A 1 69.04 32.91 -21.14
CA MET A 1 69.47 31.48 -21.11
C MET A 1 69.75 31.12 -19.66
N MET A 2 69.14 30.02 -19.17
CA MET A 2 69.50 29.17 -18.01
C MET A 2 68.19 28.60 -17.42
N ARG A 3 67.91 27.34 -17.74
CA ARG A 3 66.91 26.47 -17.08
C ARG A 3 67.60 25.79 -15.89
N GLY A 4 66.88 25.63 -14.78
CA GLY A 4 67.26 24.75 -13.67
C GLY A 4 66.10 24.56 -12.70
N HIS A 5 65.66 23.30 -12.54
CA HIS A 5 64.43 22.86 -11.88
C HIS A 5 64.40 22.97 -10.34
N GLY A 6 63.22 23.25 -9.77
CA GLY A 6 62.90 23.04 -8.35
C GLY A 6 61.44 22.60 -8.18
N ARG A 7 61.23 21.49 -7.49
CA ARG A 7 59.96 20.73 -7.30
C ARG A 7 59.25 21.18 -6.03
N PHE A 8 57.90 21.20 -6.02
CA PHE A 8 56.97 20.80 -4.91
C PHE A 8 55.56 21.35 -5.22
N GLN A 9 54.57 20.53 -5.58
CA GLN A 9 53.58 19.92 -4.65
C GLN A 9 53.01 20.95 -3.66
N GLY A 10 51.74 21.33 -3.61
CA GLY A 10 50.49 20.78 -4.15
C GLY A 10 49.38 21.11 -3.15
N GLY A 11 48.20 21.50 -3.64
CA GLY A 11 46.95 21.66 -2.87
C GLY A 11 46.81 23.04 -2.23
N ILE A 12 45.95 23.96 -2.67
CA ILE A 12 44.52 23.81 -3.02
C ILE A 12 43.78 22.96 -1.99
N LEU A 13 43.69 23.42 -0.73
CA LEU A 13 42.75 22.83 0.22
C LEU A 13 42.46 23.75 1.42
N ALA A 14 41.77 24.87 1.21
CA ALA A 14 40.98 25.53 2.27
C ALA A 14 40.31 26.80 1.73
N LEU A 15 39.15 26.68 1.07
CA LEU A 15 38.21 27.80 0.91
C LEU A 15 36.77 27.23 0.80
N THR A 16 36.17 27.03 1.99
CA THR A 16 34.79 27.45 2.35
C THR A 16 33.65 27.04 1.37
N LEU A 17 32.96 25.90 1.45
CA LEU A 17 32.22 25.21 2.55
C LEU A 17 30.92 25.88 3.07
N ALA A 18 30.09 26.56 2.27
CA ALA A 18 28.80 27.06 2.81
C ALA A 18 27.66 27.34 1.80
N ALA A 19 27.33 26.45 0.85
CA ALA A 19 26.26 26.77 -0.13
C ALA A 19 25.37 25.63 -0.66
N LEU A 20 25.23 24.49 0.03
CA LEU A 20 24.47 23.33 -0.51
C LEU A 20 23.49 22.65 0.47
N LEU A 21 22.99 23.36 1.49
CA LEU A 21 22.06 22.78 2.48
C LEU A 21 20.61 23.28 2.33
N GLY A 22 20.12 23.33 1.08
CA GLY A 22 18.69 23.40 0.79
C GLY A 22 18.07 22.01 0.78
N GLY A 23 18.06 21.33 1.94
CA GLY A 23 17.42 20.04 2.09
C GLY A 23 15.92 20.20 2.37
N CYS A 24 15.06 19.91 1.39
CA CYS A 24 13.62 19.71 1.61
C CYS A 24 13.41 18.30 2.17
N GLY A 25 13.66 18.14 3.47
CA GLY A 25 13.27 16.93 4.21
C GLY A 25 11.79 17.00 4.52
N GLY A 26 10.94 16.57 3.58
CA GLY A 26 9.54 16.33 3.89
C GLY A 26 9.46 15.13 4.82
N ASP A 27 9.11 15.37 6.09
CA ASP A 27 8.81 14.35 7.08
C ASP A 27 7.72 13.42 6.53
N SER A 28 8.13 12.31 5.92
CA SER A 28 7.28 11.15 5.81
C SER A 28 7.21 10.55 7.21
N ALA A 29 6.48 11.21 8.12
CA ALA A 29 5.99 10.52 9.29
C ALA A 29 5.31 9.26 8.76
N PRO A 30 5.69 8.06 9.23
CA PRO A 30 4.98 6.85 8.85
C PRO A 30 3.54 7.10 9.30
N THR A 31 2.69 7.46 8.34
CA THR A 31 1.25 7.46 8.54
C THR A 31 0.93 5.99 8.63
N THR A 32 1.10 5.41 9.82
CA THR A 32 0.59 4.08 10.10
C THR A 32 -0.87 4.17 9.75
N PRO A 33 -1.33 3.50 8.67
CA PRO A 33 -2.74 3.54 8.33
C PRO A 33 -3.46 3.05 9.57
N ALA A 34 -4.39 3.85 10.08
CA ALA A 34 -5.14 3.44 11.25
C ALA A 34 -5.81 2.11 10.91
N GLY A 35 -5.34 1.04 11.55
CA GLY A 35 -5.79 -0.31 11.26
C GLY A 35 -7.27 -0.42 11.63
N ALA A 36 -8.06 -1.00 10.73
CA ALA A 36 -9.39 -1.47 11.09
C ALA A 36 -9.25 -2.83 11.79
N ASN A 37 -9.94 -3.01 12.90
CA ASN A 37 -10.10 -4.30 13.55
C ASN A 37 -11.30 -5.01 12.92
N VAL A 38 -11.12 -6.27 12.50
CA VAL A 38 -12.13 -7.03 11.76
C VAL A 38 -12.47 -8.28 12.57
N THR A 39 -13.75 -8.42 12.91
CA THR A 39 -14.27 -9.61 13.61
C THR A 39 -15.01 -10.51 12.62
N VAL A 40 -14.62 -11.78 12.53
CA VAL A 40 -15.18 -12.76 11.59
C VAL A 40 -16.13 -13.75 12.26
N GLU A 41 -17.12 -14.24 11.52
CA GLU A 41 -18.06 -15.27 11.95
C GLU A 41 -17.63 -16.66 11.48
N ALA A 42 -16.57 -17.21 12.08
CA ALA A 42 -16.01 -18.50 11.68
C ALA A 42 -17.04 -19.66 11.66
N ALA A 43 -18.01 -19.65 12.58
CA ALA A 43 -19.08 -20.64 12.66
C ALA A 43 -20.05 -20.60 11.46
N ARG A 44 -20.02 -19.55 10.64
CA ARG A 44 -20.85 -19.38 9.44
C ARG A 44 -20.05 -19.41 8.15
N ARG A 45 -18.85 -19.98 8.19
CA ARG A 45 -18.03 -20.20 7.01
C ARG A 45 -18.72 -21.18 6.06
N ALA A 46 -18.78 -20.82 4.78
CA ALA A 46 -19.18 -21.71 3.69
C ALA A 46 -17.96 -22.08 2.86
N THR A 47 -17.94 -23.31 2.34
CA THR A 47 -16.86 -23.83 1.50
C THR A 47 -17.45 -24.55 0.29
N ALA A 48 -16.81 -24.39 -0.87
CA ALA A 48 -17.11 -25.20 -2.05
C ALA A 48 -15.85 -25.43 -2.87
N THR A 49 -15.72 -26.61 -3.47
CA THR A 49 -14.73 -26.86 -4.52
C THR A 49 -15.32 -26.41 -5.84
N ILE A 50 -14.67 -25.46 -6.51
CA ILE A 50 -15.10 -24.94 -7.81
C ILE A 50 -14.02 -25.22 -8.84
N GLY A 51 -14.39 -25.85 -9.95
CA GLY A 51 -13.53 -26.14 -11.08
C GLY A 51 -13.76 -25.22 -12.29
N PRO A 52 -13.19 -25.60 -13.46
CA PRO A 52 -13.31 -24.83 -14.70
C PRO A 52 -14.75 -24.64 -15.19
N GLU A 53 -15.70 -25.48 -14.77
CA GLU A 53 -17.13 -25.35 -15.03
C GLU A 53 -17.75 -24.11 -14.37
N GLY A 54 -17.08 -23.50 -13.39
CA GLY A 54 -17.60 -22.41 -12.59
C GLY A 54 -18.56 -22.89 -11.50
N GLY A 55 -19.18 -21.96 -10.80
CA GLY A 55 -20.07 -22.30 -9.69
C GLY A 55 -20.32 -21.11 -8.78
N SER A 56 -20.84 -21.38 -7.59
CA SER A 56 -21.12 -20.34 -6.60
C SER A 56 -20.90 -20.82 -5.17
N VAL A 57 -20.46 -19.90 -4.31
CA VAL A 57 -20.42 -20.09 -2.84
C VAL A 57 -21.39 -19.09 -2.22
N SER A 58 -22.22 -19.56 -1.28
CA SER A 58 -23.18 -18.71 -0.56
C SER A 58 -22.98 -18.85 0.95
N ALA A 59 -23.06 -17.74 1.68
CA ALA A 59 -22.97 -17.69 3.14
C ALA A 59 -23.91 -16.62 3.68
N THR A 60 -24.42 -16.82 4.89
CA THR A 60 -25.36 -15.87 5.53
C THR A 60 -24.84 -15.49 6.91
N SER A 61 -24.69 -14.19 7.18
CA SER A 61 -24.21 -13.69 8.48
C SER A 61 -25.23 -13.87 9.60
N GLY A 62 -24.76 -13.68 10.84
CA GLY A 62 -25.53 -13.46 12.07
C GLY A 62 -26.71 -12.53 11.90
N ALA A 63 -26.46 -11.43 11.21
CA ALA A 63 -27.42 -10.36 10.95
C ALA A 63 -28.37 -10.66 9.78
N GLY A 64 -28.27 -11.84 9.15
CA GLY A 64 -29.14 -12.23 8.03
C GLY A 64 -28.70 -11.66 6.67
N THR A 65 -27.52 -11.06 6.56
CA THR A 65 -26.98 -10.63 5.27
C THR A 65 -26.52 -11.84 4.47
N ALA A 66 -27.08 -12.02 3.27
CA ALA A 66 -26.67 -13.07 2.35
C ALA A 66 -25.53 -12.58 1.45
N PHE A 67 -24.46 -13.38 1.40
CA PHE A 67 -23.32 -13.19 0.51
C PHE A 67 -23.32 -14.30 -0.53
N ARG A 68 -23.01 -13.93 -1.77
CA ARG A 68 -22.84 -14.87 -2.88
C ARG A 68 -21.61 -14.48 -3.66
N LEU A 69 -20.74 -15.46 -3.88
CA LEU A 69 -19.61 -15.38 -4.79
C LEU A 69 -19.93 -16.27 -5.99
N ASP A 70 -20.10 -15.67 -7.16
CA ASP A 70 -20.23 -16.37 -8.43
C ASP A 70 -18.88 -16.43 -9.14
N VAL A 71 -18.48 -17.65 -9.51
CA VAL A 71 -17.27 -17.91 -10.28
C VAL A 71 -17.70 -18.35 -11.68
N PRO A 72 -17.42 -17.54 -12.72
CA PRO A 72 -17.76 -17.90 -14.09
C PRO A 72 -17.02 -19.15 -14.58
N ALA A 73 -17.60 -19.83 -15.57
CA ALA A 73 -16.90 -20.90 -16.28
C ALA A 73 -15.61 -20.37 -16.94
N GLY A 74 -14.55 -21.16 -16.91
CA GLY A 74 -13.23 -20.82 -17.43
C GLY A 74 -12.43 -19.84 -16.57
N ALA A 75 -12.98 -19.33 -15.45
CA ALA A 75 -12.25 -18.45 -14.54
C ALA A 75 -11.14 -19.17 -13.77
N LEU A 76 -11.30 -20.48 -13.56
CA LEU A 76 -10.36 -21.33 -12.84
C LEU A 76 -9.78 -22.40 -13.78
N PRO A 77 -8.46 -22.60 -13.80
CA PRO A 77 -7.83 -23.61 -14.66
C PRO A 77 -7.95 -25.04 -14.08
N ALA A 78 -8.30 -25.19 -12.80
CA ALA A 78 -8.43 -26.46 -12.10
C ALA A 78 -9.36 -26.31 -10.88
N PRO A 79 -9.87 -27.42 -10.32
CA PRO A 79 -10.64 -27.41 -9.06
C PRO A 79 -9.84 -26.83 -7.90
N ILE A 80 -10.40 -25.83 -7.22
CA ILE A 80 -9.87 -25.26 -5.98
C ILE A 80 -10.95 -25.16 -4.91
N GLU A 81 -10.58 -25.35 -3.65
CA GLU A 81 -11.48 -25.09 -2.52
C GLU A 81 -11.55 -23.59 -2.24
N ILE A 82 -12.75 -23.03 -2.31
CA ILE A 82 -13.06 -21.65 -2.01
C ILE A 82 -13.83 -21.60 -0.70
N ALA A 83 -13.39 -20.72 0.20
CA ALA A 83 -14.01 -20.49 1.48
C ALA A 83 -14.49 -19.04 1.61
N MET A 84 -15.72 -18.87 2.10
CA MET A 84 -16.31 -17.57 2.39
C MET A 84 -16.70 -17.51 3.87
N THR A 85 -16.14 -16.55 4.61
CA THR A 85 -16.44 -16.32 6.02
C THR A 85 -17.06 -14.93 6.20
N PRO A 86 -18.31 -14.81 6.65
CA PRO A 86 -18.92 -13.52 6.93
C PRO A 86 -18.17 -12.74 8.02
N ILE A 87 -18.26 -11.41 7.97
CA ILE A 87 -17.70 -10.48 8.96
C ILE A 87 -18.86 -9.97 9.82
N SER A 88 -18.69 -9.97 11.15
CA SER A 88 -19.69 -9.46 12.09
C SER A 88 -19.45 -8.00 12.49
N ALA A 89 -18.20 -7.54 12.49
CA ALA A 89 -17.85 -6.16 12.85
C ALA A 89 -16.57 -5.68 12.18
N ILE A 90 -16.53 -4.38 11.90
CA ILE A 90 -15.32 -3.64 11.53
C ILE A 90 -15.25 -2.43 12.44
N ASP A 91 -14.28 -2.41 13.35
CA ASP A 91 -14.05 -1.31 14.28
C ASP A 91 -12.84 -0.50 13.82
N GLY A 92 -12.92 0.82 13.93
CA GLY A 92 -11.83 1.72 13.53
C GLY A 92 -12.33 2.95 12.77
N PRO A 93 -11.43 3.86 12.39
CA PRO A 93 -11.81 5.01 11.60
C PRO A 93 -12.39 4.57 10.25
N PRO A 94 -13.36 5.31 9.69
CA PRO A 94 -13.94 4.98 8.39
C PRO A 94 -12.82 4.89 7.35
N LEU A 95 -12.88 3.90 6.47
CA LEU A 95 -11.99 3.78 5.31
C LEU A 95 -12.02 5.11 4.55
N ARG A 96 -10.99 5.93 4.73
CA ARG A 96 -10.84 7.20 4.01
C ARG A 96 -10.57 6.82 2.55
N ARG A 97 -11.29 7.42 1.59
CA ARG A 97 -10.89 7.35 0.19
C ARG A 97 -9.57 8.11 0.04
N SER A 98 -8.44 7.39 0.10
CA SER A 98 -7.13 7.92 -0.28
C SER A 98 -7.14 8.23 -1.77
N GLY A 99 -7.59 9.42 -2.16
CA GLY A 99 -7.65 9.80 -3.57
C GLY A 99 -8.45 11.04 -3.92
N LEU A 100 -9.33 11.55 -3.04
CA LEU A 100 -9.96 12.85 -3.27
C LEU A 100 -9.14 13.96 -2.59
N SER A 101 -7.90 14.14 -3.01
CA SER A 101 -7.27 15.44 -2.84
C SER A 101 -7.96 16.37 -3.82
N THR A 102 -8.90 17.18 -3.35
CA THR A 102 -9.26 18.41 -4.07
C THR A 102 -7.94 19.18 -4.19
N PRO A 103 -7.43 19.47 -5.40
CA PRO A 103 -6.30 20.37 -5.52
C PRO A 103 -6.75 21.71 -4.92
N GLY A 104 -6.27 22.03 -3.72
CA GLY A 104 -6.49 23.34 -3.14
C GLY A 104 -5.80 24.36 -4.05
N PRO A 105 -6.48 25.41 -4.52
CA PRO A 105 -5.82 26.45 -5.29
C PRO A 105 -4.85 27.19 -4.34
N GLY A 106 -3.55 26.97 -4.49
CA GLY A 106 -2.54 27.80 -3.85
C GLY A 106 -1.38 27.13 -3.12
N GLN A 107 -1.02 25.86 -3.39
CA GLN A 107 0.26 25.37 -2.88
C GLN A 107 1.41 25.76 -3.83
N PRO A 108 2.38 26.58 -3.38
CA PRO A 108 3.58 26.87 -4.15
C PRO A 108 4.36 25.57 -4.35
N ARG A 109 4.78 25.33 -5.58
CA ARG A 109 5.66 24.22 -5.90
C ARG A 109 7.07 24.63 -5.46
N CYS A 110 7.61 23.93 -4.47
CA CYS A 110 9.05 23.81 -4.34
C CYS A 110 9.55 22.76 -5.34
#